data_AF-A0A2H3IF01-F1
#
_entry.id   AF-A0A2H3IF01-F1
#
_cell.length_a   1.000
_cell.length_b   1.000
_cell.length_c   1.000
_cell.angle_alpha   90.00
_cell.angle_beta   90.00
_cell.angle_gamma   90.00
#
_symmetry.space_group_name_H-M   'P 1'
#
loop_
_entity.id
_entity.type
_entity.pdbx_description
1 polymer ?
#
loop_
_entity_poly.entity_id
_entity_poly.type
_entity_poly.pdbx_seq_one_letter_code
_entity_poly.pdbx_strand_id
1 'polypeptide(L)'
;MPEIDYFLNLLNLEHLPPLPEDPVKRADVESVLQNGYVALDNLLTEEDVQSLREEVDRMTGENPRKGRHMFEGIRSRKFDKCCVFDRVLALNEYFLMKGYTISATSTIQINPGEKPQLFHHDDGYTYLPRPRPPMGVAIMIAIDDFTAENGATLMVPGSHLWDSKRRPTMEEAVPMVGKAGTVFYFLGTTWHCGGANMTDKPRRAATIQYCQPYIRAVENQFLAVDPRRLSEIPEDIVKMMGYGLQKPFIGYASSSSRLHLQLQQTLIQWLAPLGEGTREIAFDLRTDFTTELRIHRLKFVLSVPSSKMNPHISVPRQHSTASFGGSSGAGSAGRGNSSIKMPRFFKRLFKFPQMDFEMAIWEMTSLLIAPKKVFKSMYYHKQTKNTWHRPDPSFTYLLSFFLLLTALAWGLAYSPSFGSIFRLSILFVFVHFIGTSLFISTIAYFVVGRIFGPNGAAANLTGLSRGSRMPRRGAAQGLFAQPGEKEQIEFGYCFDVSNRAFFPLYLHLYVIQFLLLPLLTRNPPNFLTTFLGNTLYLSALLYYTYITFLGYNALPFLHNTELLLLPILVLSILWLVSLIAGWNVITQGRGVEGLFWGV
;
A
#
# COMPACT_ATOMS: atom_id res chain seq x y z
N MET A 1 -3.61 -28.31 -31.04
CA MET A 1 -3.15 -27.85 -29.71
C MET A 1 -4.34 -27.89 -28.75
N PRO A 2 -4.56 -28.98 -28.00
CA PRO A 2 -5.72 -29.10 -27.11
C PRO A 2 -5.61 -28.27 -25.81
N GLU A 3 -4.41 -27.82 -25.45
CA GLU A 3 -4.15 -27.10 -24.19
C GLU A 3 -4.54 -25.61 -24.26
N ILE A 4 -4.51 -24.98 -25.44
CA ILE A 4 -4.93 -23.58 -25.61
C ILE A 4 -6.44 -23.45 -25.38
N ASP A 5 -7.26 -24.35 -25.93
CA ASP A 5 -8.71 -24.34 -25.72
C ASP A 5 -9.10 -24.58 -24.25
N TYR A 6 -8.33 -25.38 -23.51
CA TYR A 6 -8.56 -25.59 -22.08
C TYR A 6 -8.29 -24.32 -21.25
N PHE A 7 -7.22 -23.58 -21.55
CA PHE A 7 -6.90 -22.31 -20.88
C PHE A 7 -7.91 -21.21 -21.23
N LEU A 8 -8.41 -21.17 -22.48
CA LEU A 8 -9.47 -20.23 -22.89
C LEU A 8 -10.79 -20.51 -22.15
N ASN A 9 -11.17 -21.78 -22.00
CA ASN A 9 -12.41 -22.17 -21.34
C ASN A 9 -12.39 -21.95 -19.80
N LEU A 10 -11.24 -22.04 -19.13
CA LEU A 10 -11.16 -21.87 -17.66
C LEU A 10 -11.29 -20.40 -17.21
N LEU A 11 -11.15 -19.44 -18.14
CA LEU A 11 -10.99 -18.01 -17.88
C LEU A 11 -12.25 -17.17 -18.15
N ASN A 12 -13.42 -17.79 -18.40
CA ASN A 12 -14.61 -17.10 -18.89
C ASN A 12 -14.36 -16.38 -20.25
N LEU A 13 -13.43 -16.89 -21.09
CA LEU A 13 -13.09 -16.30 -22.40
C LEU A 13 -13.99 -16.79 -23.55
N GLU A 14 -15.30 -16.98 -23.31
CA GLU A 14 -16.28 -17.09 -24.41
C GLU A 14 -16.40 -15.80 -25.27
N HIS A 15 -15.55 -14.79 -25.00
CA HIS A 15 -15.69 -13.43 -25.53
C HIS A 15 -14.40 -12.83 -26.10
N LEU A 16 -13.32 -13.60 -26.32
CA LEU A 16 -12.25 -13.07 -27.18
C LEU A 16 -12.80 -12.90 -28.60
N PRO A 17 -12.54 -11.77 -29.26
CA PRO A 17 -12.97 -11.58 -30.63
C PRO A 17 -12.33 -12.63 -31.54
N PRO A 18 -12.91 -12.90 -32.72
CA PRO A 18 -12.25 -13.73 -33.72
C PRO A 18 -10.86 -13.17 -34.05
N LEU A 19 -9.93 -14.06 -34.43
CA LEU A 19 -8.61 -13.63 -34.89
C LEU A 19 -8.74 -12.64 -36.05
N PRO A 20 -7.88 -11.61 -36.12
CA PRO A 20 -7.87 -10.66 -37.23
C PRO A 20 -7.81 -11.37 -38.60
N GLU A 21 -8.46 -10.79 -39.61
CA GLU A 21 -8.38 -11.28 -41.00
C GLU A 21 -7.01 -10.98 -41.63
N ASP A 22 -6.43 -9.82 -41.29
CA ASP A 22 -5.09 -9.43 -41.72
C ASP A 22 -4.03 -10.42 -41.19
N PRO A 23 -3.19 -11.01 -42.06
CA PRO A 23 -2.26 -12.07 -41.68
C PRO A 23 -1.16 -11.58 -40.73
N VAL A 24 -0.75 -10.31 -40.82
CA VAL A 24 0.28 -9.75 -39.94
C VAL A 24 -0.29 -9.55 -38.54
N LYS A 25 -1.46 -8.92 -38.43
CA LYS A 25 -2.15 -8.73 -37.15
C LYS A 25 -2.53 -10.07 -36.50
N ARG A 26 -2.92 -11.06 -37.31
CA ARG A 26 -3.17 -12.42 -36.83
C ARG A 26 -1.92 -13.05 -36.22
N ALA A 27 -0.79 -12.99 -36.93
CA ALA A 27 0.47 -13.53 -36.44
C ALA A 27 0.91 -12.83 -35.14
N ASP A 28 0.66 -11.53 -35.00
CA ASP A 28 0.93 -10.79 -33.77
C ASP A 28 0.10 -11.31 -32.59
N VAL A 29 -1.21 -11.46 -32.80
CA VAL A 29 -2.12 -12.00 -31.78
C VAL A 29 -1.72 -13.42 -31.38
N GLU A 30 -1.43 -14.28 -32.36
CA GLU A 30 -0.99 -15.65 -32.13
C GLU A 30 0.32 -15.71 -31.33
N SER A 31 1.29 -14.85 -31.65
CA SER A 31 2.54 -14.74 -30.91
C SER A 31 2.31 -14.33 -29.45
N VAL A 32 1.42 -13.36 -29.20
CA VAL A 32 1.08 -12.94 -27.83
C VAL A 32 0.29 -14.01 -27.08
N LEU A 33 -0.61 -14.74 -27.74
CA LEU A 33 -1.32 -15.87 -27.13
C LEU A 33 -0.35 -16.97 -26.69
N GLN A 34 0.64 -17.27 -27.53
CA GLN A 34 1.64 -18.31 -27.25
C GLN A 34 2.68 -17.87 -26.20
N ASN A 35 3.26 -16.68 -26.36
CA ASN A 35 4.44 -16.25 -25.62
C ASN A 35 4.14 -15.22 -24.53
N GLY A 36 3.00 -14.54 -24.60
CA GLY A 36 2.64 -13.41 -23.73
C GLY A 36 3.20 -12.06 -24.21
N TYR A 37 3.93 -12.05 -25.35
CA TYR A 37 4.52 -10.86 -25.95
C TYR A 37 4.87 -11.07 -27.44
N VAL A 38 5.11 -9.97 -28.16
CA VAL A 38 5.57 -9.96 -29.56
C VAL A 38 6.44 -8.73 -29.85
N ALA A 39 7.37 -8.84 -30.79
CA ALA A 39 8.14 -7.73 -31.32
C ALA A 39 7.51 -7.25 -32.64
N LEU A 40 7.30 -5.94 -32.76
CA LEU A 40 6.66 -5.28 -33.90
C LEU A 40 7.69 -4.37 -34.58
N ASP A 41 8.24 -4.86 -35.69
CA ASP A 41 9.18 -4.09 -36.51
C ASP A 41 8.46 -3.17 -37.50
N ASN A 42 9.16 -2.14 -37.98
CA ASN A 42 8.73 -1.18 -39.00
C ASN A 42 7.51 -0.31 -38.62
N LEU A 43 7.31 -0.05 -37.31
CA LEU A 43 6.27 0.89 -36.83
C LEU A 43 6.76 2.34 -36.79
N LEU A 44 8.07 2.55 -36.74
CA LEU A 44 8.73 3.85 -36.67
C LEU A 44 9.78 3.96 -37.77
N THR A 45 9.87 5.14 -38.38
CA THR A 45 10.99 5.45 -39.28
C THR A 45 12.24 5.80 -38.49
N GLU A 46 13.40 5.81 -39.15
CA GLU A 46 14.65 6.27 -38.52
C GLU A 46 14.54 7.74 -38.04
N GLU A 47 13.83 8.58 -38.79
CA GLU A 47 13.55 9.97 -38.42
C GLU A 47 12.69 10.05 -37.15
N ASP A 48 11.68 9.19 -37.03
CA ASP A 48 10.86 9.13 -35.82
C ASP A 48 11.71 8.74 -34.61
N VAL A 49 12.52 7.69 -34.73
CA VAL A 49 13.41 7.21 -33.67
C VAL A 49 14.37 8.31 -33.24
N GLN A 50 14.96 9.02 -34.20
CA GLN A 50 15.86 10.14 -33.92
C GLN A 50 15.12 11.27 -33.20
N SER A 51 13.91 11.62 -33.63
CA SER A 51 13.11 12.66 -32.97
C SER A 51 12.72 12.27 -31.54
N LEU A 52 12.41 10.99 -31.28
CA LEU A 52 12.13 10.49 -29.92
C LEU A 52 13.39 10.51 -29.06
N ARG A 53 14.56 10.15 -29.62
CA ARG A 53 15.85 10.17 -28.93
C ARG A 53 16.20 11.59 -28.47
N GLU A 54 16.09 12.57 -29.37
CA GLU A 54 16.32 13.99 -29.05
C GLU A 54 15.38 14.50 -27.98
N GLU A 55 14.13 14.03 -27.97
CA GLU A 55 13.16 14.41 -26.95
C GLU A 55 13.50 13.81 -25.58
N VAL A 56 13.95 12.54 -25.54
CA VAL A 56 14.47 11.94 -24.30
C VAL A 56 15.71 12.67 -23.81
N ASP A 57 16.64 13.02 -24.70
CA ASP A 57 17.81 13.83 -24.38
C ASP A 57 17.42 15.20 -23.80
N ARG A 58 16.46 15.88 -24.43
CA ARG A 58 15.93 17.16 -23.93
C ARG A 58 15.33 17.02 -22.52
N MET A 59 14.71 15.88 -22.22
CA MET A 59 14.12 15.63 -20.89
C MET A 59 15.16 15.20 -19.84
N THR A 60 16.28 14.58 -20.25
CA THR A 60 17.28 13.96 -19.36
C THR A 60 18.63 14.70 -19.31
N GLY A 61 18.83 15.74 -20.13
CA GLY A 61 20.08 16.50 -20.27
C GLY A 61 20.53 17.29 -19.03
N GLU A 62 21.51 18.19 -19.19
CA GLU A 62 22.34 18.76 -18.10
C GLU A 62 21.58 19.41 -16.93
N ASN A 63 20.34 19.87 -17.13
CA ASN A 63 19.47 20.41 -16.09
C ASN A 63 18.04 19.84 -16.23
N PRO A 64 17.82 18.55 -15.92
CA PRO A 64 16.51 17.95 -16.13
C PRO A 64 15.53 18.58 -15.15
N ARG A 65 14.36 19.02 -15.64
CA ARG A 65 13.25 19.38 -14.74
C ARG A 65 12.75 18.10 -14.09
N LYS A 66 13.33 17.75 -12.95
CA LYS A 66 12.92 16.60 -12.15
C LYS A 66 11.52 16.90 -11.62
N GLY A 67 10.60 15.95 -11.79
CA GLY A 67 9.37 15.96 -11.02
C GLY A 67 9.66 15.84 -9.52
N ARG A 68 8.65 16.06 -8.68
CA ARG A 68 8.76 15.97 -7.22
C ARG A 68 9.28 14.61 -6.76
N HIS A 69 9.09 13.56 -7.56
CA HIS A 69 9.59 12.20 -7.37
C HIS A 69 10.08 11.56 -8.68
N MET A 70 10.69 10.38 -8.61
CA MET A 70 11.32 9.68 -9.75
C MET A 70 10.34 9.24 -10.87
N PHE A 71 9.03 9.40 -10.67
CA PHE A 71 7.97 9.01 -11.60
C PHE A 71 7.18 10.20 -12.18
N GLU A 72 7.58 11.45 -11.88
CA GLU A 72 6.88 12.64 -12.40
C GLU A 72 7.70 13.27 -13.54
N GLY A 73 7.11 13.32 -14.74
CA GLY A 73 7.78 13.68 -16.00
C GLY A 73 7.48 15.08 -16.53
N ILE A 74 8.10 15.41 -17.67
CA ILE A 74 7.93 16.67 -18.41
C ILE A 74 6.95 16.42 -19.57
N ARG A 75 6.08 17.39 -19.87
CA ARG A 75 5.12 17.30 -20.98
C ARG A 75 5.83 17.18 -22.34
N SER A 76 5.44 16.21 -23.14
CA SER A 76 5.87 16.04 -24.54
C SER A 76 4.69 15.61 -25.42
N ARG A 77 4.69 16.03 -26.68
CA ARG A 77 3.73 15.58 -27.72
C ARG A 77 4.37 14.68 -28.78
N LYS A 78 5.70 14.45 -28.68
CA LYS A 78 6.44 13.63 -29.66
C LYS A 78 6.06 12.15 -29.60
N PHE A 79 5.55 11.69 -28.45
CA PHE A 79 5.12 10.31 -28.23
C PHE A 79 3.67 10.04 -28.65
N ASP A 80 2.86 11.06 -28.99
CA ASP A 80 1.44 10.89 -29.32
C ASP A 80 1.20 9.85 -30.41
N LYS A 81 2.01 9.86 -31.48
CA LYS A 81 1.88 8.91 -32.58
C LYS A 81 2.07 7.46 -32.14
N CYS A 82 2.83 7.25 -31.06
CA CYS A 82 3.08 5.92 -30.53
C CYS A 82 1.88 5.34 -29.78
N CYS A 83 0.91 6.18 -29.41
CA CYS A 83 -0.33 5.72 -28.77
C CYS A 83 -1.30 5.04 -29.75
N VAL A 84 -1.12 5.24 -31.06
CA VAL A 84 -2.11 4.91 -32.10
C VAL A 84 -1.53 4.08 -33.26
N PHE A 85 -0.50 3.28 -33.01
CA PHE A 85 0.00 2.34 -34.01
C PHE A 85 -1.07 1.30 -34.36
N ASP A 86 -1.36 1.12 -35.65
CA ASP A 86 -2.41 0.23 -36.15
C ASP A 86 -2.30 -1.22 -35.62
N ARG A 87 -1.09 -1.80 -35.63
CA ARG A 87 -0.84 -3.15 -35.08
C ARG A 87 -1.02 -3.22 -33.56
N VAL A 88 -0.66 -2.17 -32.82
CA VAL A 88 -0.86 -2.09 -31.35
C VAL A 88 -2.33 -1.93 -31.02
N LEU A 89 -3.07 -1.10 -31.75
CA LEU A 89 -4.51 -0.92 -31.58
C LEU A 89 -5.26 -2.24 -31.84
N ALA A 90 -4.87 -3.00 -32.87
CA ALA A 90 -5.43 -4.32 -33.14
C ALA A 90 -5.18 -5.32 -31.99
N LEU A 91 -3.98 -5.33 -31.42
CA LEU A 91 -3.67 -6.13 -30.23
C LEU A 91 -4.48 -5.69 -29.01
N ASN A 92 -4.60 -4.38 -28.77
CA ASN A 92 -5.42 -3.84 -27.69
C ASN A 92 -6.90 -4.22 -27.84
N GLU A 93 -7.46 -4.14 -29.05
CA GLU A 93 -8.84 -4.55 -29.32
C GLU A 93 -9.07 -6.05 -29.12
N TYR A 94 -8.03 -6.87 -29.27
CA TYR A 94 -8.10 -8.30 -29.00
C TYR A 94 -8.02 -8.63 -27.50
N PHE A 95 -7.08 -8.02 -26.77
CA PHE A 95 -6.80 -8.37 -25.37
C PHE A 95 -7.51 -7.50 -24.33
N LEU A 96 -8.01 -6.33 -24.70
CA LEU A 96 -8.74 -5.40 -23.83
C LEU A 96 -10.17 -5.18 -24.33
N MET A 97 -11.07 -4.87 -23.40
CA MET A 97 -12.41 -4.46 -23.78
C MET A 97 -12.37 -3.13 -24.53
N LYS A 98 -13.31 -2.94 -25.46
CA LYS A 98 -13.54 -1.64 -26.12
C LYS A 98 -13.59 -0.50 -25.08
N GLY A 99 -13.12 0.68 -25.45
CA GLY A 99 -13.04 1.82 -24.53
C GLY A 99 -11.91 1.73 -23.49
N TYR A 100 -10.94 0.82 -23.68
CA TYR A 100 -9.70 0.80 -22.91
C TYR A 100 -9.02 2.18 -22.87
N THR A 101 -8.22 2.39 -21.83
CA THR A 101 -7.60 3.69 -21.54
C THR A 101 -6.09 3.58 -21.47
N ILE A 102 -5.39 4.68 -21.74
CA ILE A 102 -3.97 4.81 -21.43
C ILE A 102 -3.83 4.89 -19.91
N SER A 103 -3.08 3.95 -19.35
CA SER A 103 -2.83 3.82 -17.92
C SER A 103 -1.63 4.64 -17.48
N ALA A 104 -0.53 4.58 -18.22
CA ALA A 104 0.71 5.31 -17.89
C ALA A 104 1.56 5.51 -19.13
N THR A 105 2.35 6.58 -19.13
CA THR A 105 3.36 6.88 -20.14
C THR A 105 4.67 7.23 -19.45
N SER A 106 5.79 6.62 -19.86
CA SER A 106 7.07 6.87 -19.20
C SER A 106 8.23 6.67 -20.16
N THR A 107 9.28 7.46 -19.99
CA THR A 107 10.59 7.17 -20.60
C THR A 107 11.46 6.44 -19.60
N ILE A 108 12.31 5.54 -20.11
CA ILE A 108 13.16 4.66 -19.32
C ILE A 108 14.58 4.80 -19.87
N GLN A 109 15.54 5.00 -18.96
CA GLN A 109 16.97 4.95 -19.29
C GLN A 109 17.67 4.01 -18.33
N ILE A 110 18.34 2.98 -18.87
CA ILE A 110 19.16 2.06 -18.10
C ILE A 110 20.62 2.48 -18.29
N ASN A 111 21.25 3.00 -17.24
CA ASN A 111 22.62 3.53 -17.32
C ASN A 111 23.69 2.41 -17.26
N PRO A 112 24.92 2.68 -17.69
CA PRO A 112 26.05 1.76 -17.56
C PRO A 112 26.19 1.20 -16.14
N GLY A 113 26.30 -0.13 -16.03
CA GLY A 113 26.48 -0.83 -14.77
C GLY A 113 25.19 -1.02 -13.94
N GLU A 114 24.03 -0.59 -14.43
CA GLU A 114 22.76 -0.87 -13.76
C GLU A 114 22.46 -2.37 -13.72
N LYS A 115 22.01 -2.82 -12.54
CA LYS A 115 21.66 -4.22 -12.26
C LYS A 115 20.27 -4.55 -12.80
N PRO A 116 19.98 -5.83 -13.09
CA PRO A 116 18.66 -6.21 -13.57
C PRO A 116 17.60 -5.91 -12.52
N GLN A 117 16.41 -5.55 -12.98
CA GLN A 117 15.25 -5.37 -12.11
C GLN A 117 14.81 -6.72 -11.53
N LEU A 118 13.99 -6.67 -10.47
CA LEU A 118 13.30 -7.85 -10.01
C LEU A 118 12.21 -8.25 -11.02
N PHE A 119 12.02 -9.56 -11.20
CA PHE A 119 10.89 -10.08 -11.97
C PHE A 119 9.58 -9.54 -11.40
N HIS A 120 8.74 -9.04 -12.30
CA HIS A 120 7.41 -8.55 -12.01
C HIS A 120 6.49 -8.78 -13.21
N HIS A 121 5.21 -8.47 -13.03
CA HIS A 121 4.24 -8.34 -14.10
C HIS A 121 3.42 -7.07 -13.81
N ASP A 122 3.13 -6.29 -14.84
CA ASP A 122 2.69 -4.89 -14.67
C ASP A 122 1.36 -4.76 -13.96
N ASP A 123 0.45 -5.72 -14.11
CA ASP A 123 -0.85 -5.68 -13.46
C ASP A 123 -0.88 -6.27 -12.04
N GLY A 124 0.29 -6.49 -11.44
CA GLY A 124 0.44 -7.02 -10.08
C GLY A 124 -0.25 -6.17 -9.00
N TYR A 125 -0.44 -4.87 -9.25
CA TYR A 125 -1.14 -3.95 -8.34
C TYR A 125 -2.65 -4.23 -8.23
N THR A 126 -3.23 -5.08 -9.08
CA THR A 126 -4.66 -5.41 -9.07
C THR A 126 -5.03 -6.44 -7.99
N TYR A 127 -4.04 -7.19 -7.46
CA TYR A 127 -4.23 -8.24 -6.45
C TYR A 127 -5.24 -9.34 -6.83
N LEU A 128 -5.57 -9.49 -8.11
CA LEU A 128 -6.41 -10.56 -8.62
C LEU A 128 -5.56 -11.82 -8.86
N PRO A 129 -6.03 -13.01 -8.40
CA PRO A 129 -5.30 -14.26 -8.56
C PRO A 129 -5.14 -14.62 -10.03
N ARG A 130 -4.07 -15.37 -10.33
CA ARG A 130 -3.74 -15.89 -11.66
C ARG A 130 -3.87 -17.42 -11.67
N PRO A 131 -4.18 -18.07 -12.81
CA PRO A 131 -4.35 -17.47 -14.14
C PRO A 131 -5.62 -16.63 -14.27
N ARG A 132 -5.55 -15.55 -15.06
CA ARG A 132 -6.66 -14.65 -15.35
C ARG A 132 -6.38 -13.87 -16.65
N PRO A 133 -7.39 -13.25 -17.28
CA PRO A 133 -7.16 -12.30 -18.36
C PRO A 133 -6.31 -11.10 -17.90
N PRO A 134 -5.61 -10.41 -18.82
CA PRO A 134 -4.81 -9.22 -18.52
C PRO A 134 -5.70 -8.04 -18.10
N MET A 135 -5.31 -7.34 -17.03
CA MET A 135 -5.98 -6.09 -16.60
C MET A 135 -5.40 -4.86 -17.30
N GLY A 136 -4.26 -5.04 -17.94
CA GLY A 136 -3.61 -4.07 -18.79
C GLY A 136 -2.56 -4.74 -19.66
N VAL A 137 -2.02 -3.97 -20.60
CA VAL A 137 -1.00 -4.36 -21.55
C VAL A 137 -0.04 -3.19 -21.70
N ALA A 138 1.16 -3.44 -22.18
CA ALA A 138 2.15 -2.41 -22.37
C ALA A 138 2.83 -2.55 -23.73
N ILE A 139 3.23 -1.41 -24.27
CA ILE A 139 4.26 -1.37 -25.30
C ILE A 139 5.55 -0.80 -24.71
N MET A 140 6.67 -1.31 -25.20
CA MET A 140 8.01 -0.80 -24.98
C MET A 140 8.62 -0.43 -26.34
N ILE A 141 8.93 0.83 -26.52
CA ILE A 141 9.51 1.39 -27.74
C ILE A 141 11.02 1.45 -27.56
N ALA A 142 11.75 0.71 -28.39
CA ALA A 142 13.20 0.75 -28.40
C ALA A 142 13.69 2.07 -29.01
N ILE A 143 14.22 3.00 -28.20
CA ILE A 143 14.79 4.26 -28.70
C ILE A 143 16.26 4.06 -29.11
N ASP A 144 16.94 3.13 -28.44
CA ASP A 144 18.23 2.59 -28.86
C ASP A 144 18.07 1.10 -29.19
N ASP A 145 19.06 0.49 -29.85
CA ASP A 145 19.09 -0.96 -30.04
C ASP A 145 18.94 -1.66 -28.68
N PHE A 146 18.11 -2.70 -28.61
CA PHE A 146 18.02 -3.59 -27.46
C PHE A 146 18.91 -4.80 -27.73
N THR A 147 19.92 -5.02 -26.89
CA THR A 147 20.79 -6.20 -26.95
C THR A 147 20.84 -6.88 -25.59
N ALA A 148 21.30 -8.15 -25.56
CA ALA A 148 21.43 -8.89 -24.30
C ALA A 148 22.42 -8.19 -23.33
N GLU A 149 23.38 -7.45 -23.87
CA GLU A 149 24.46 -6.82 -23.13
C GLU A 149 24.09 -5.44 -22.58
N ASN A 150 23.16 -4.71 -23.22
CA ASN A 150 22.85 -3.32 -22.85
C ASN A 150 21.58 -3.16 -21.99
N GLY A 151 21.09 -4.27 -21.42
CA GLY A 151 19.92 -4.27 -20.55
C GLY A 151 18.60 -4.24 -21.31
N ALA A 152 18.51 -4.99 -22.43
CA ALA A 152 17.21 -5.33 -23.01
C ALA A 152 16.29 -5.95 -21.94
N THR A 153 14.98 -5.65 -22.04
CA THR A 153 13.99 -6.24 -21.15
C THR A 153 13.99 -7.76 -21.32
N LEU A 154 14.08 -8.48 -20.21
CA LEU A 154 14.01 -9.94 -20.16
C LEU A 154 12.54 -10.36 -19.98
N MET A 155 12.04 -11.16 -20.91
CA MET A 155 10.68 -11.72 -20.85
C MET A 155 10.74 -13.20 -20.52
N VAL A 156 9.71 -13.72 -19.85
CA VAL A 156 9.57 -15.14 -19.58
C VAL A 156 8.43 -15.68 -20.47
N PRO A 157 8.74 -16.34 -21.61
CA PRO A 157 7.71 -16.78 -22.55
C PRO A 157 6.71 -17.75 -21.91
N GLY A 158 5.42 -17.59 -22.25
CA GLY A 158 4.33 -18.45 -21.73
C GLY A 158 3.96 -18.16 -20.27
N SER A 159 4.68 -17.26 -19.61
CA SER A 159 4.48 -17.00 -18.18
C SER A 159 3.19 -16.27 -17.86
N HIS A 160 2.52 -15.65 -18.84
CA HIS A 160 1.19 -15.04 -18.69
C HIS A 160 0.12 -16.05 -18.23
N LEU A 161 0.28 -17.33 -18.56
CA LEU A 161 -0.63 -18.42 -18.20
C LEU A 161 -0.38 -19.02 -16.81
N TRP A 162 0.71 -18.63 -16.14
CA TRP A 162 1.07 -19.23 -14.86
C TRP A 162 0.14 -18.82 -13.71
N ASP A 163 0.05 -19.69 -12.71
CA ASP A 163 -0.62 -19.39 -11.45
C ASP A 163 0.16 -18.40 -10.58
N SER A 164 -0.48 -17.88 -9.54
CA SER A 164 0.15 -16.91 -8.62
C SER A 164 1.28 -17.49 -7.76
N LYS A 165 1.50 -18.81 -7.72
CA LYS A 165 2.52 -19.45 -6.86
C LYS A 165 3.85 -19.62 -7.58
N ARG A 166 3.84 -19.84 -8.89
CA ARG A 166 5.06 -19.96 -9.68
C ARG A 166 5.81 -18.63 -9.74
N ARG A 167 7.14 -18.71 -9.71
CA ARG A 167 8.06 -17.58 -9.91
C ARG A 167 9.06 -17.96 -10.99
N PRO A 168 9.46 -17.00 -11.85
CA PRO A 168 10.45 -17.26 -12.89
C PRO A 168 11.86 -17.38 -12.30
N THR A 169 12.73 -18.08 -13.02
CA THR A 169 14.19 -17.98 -12.85
C THR A 169 14.83 -17.19 -14.00
N MET A 170 16.10 -16.80 -13.84
CA MET A 170 16.80 -16.06 -14.91
C MET A 170 17.05 -16.93 -16.15
N GLU A 171 17.16 -18.24 -15.99
CA GLU A 171 17.37 -19.19 -17.09
C GLU A 171 16.13 -19.36 -17.98
N GLU A 172 14.93 -19.09 -17.44
CA GLU A 172 13.68 -19.10 -18.20
C GLU A 172 13.45 -17.79 -18.96
N ALA A 173 14.26 -16.76 -18.71
CA ALA A 173 14.07 -15.43 -19.27
C ALA A 173 14.90 -15.22 -20.55
N VAL A 174 14.27 -14.59 -21.54
CA VAL A 174 14.84 -14.32 -22.87
C VAL A 174 14.88 -12.81 -23.08
N PRO A 175 16.02 -12.22 -23.49
CA PRO A 175 16.08 -10.80 -23.81
C PRO A 175 15.26 -10.48 -25.06
N MET A 176 14.44 -9.43 -24.98
CA MET A 176 13.79 -8.84 -26.15
C MET A 176 14.80 -8.03 -26.94
N VAL A 177 15.51 -8.70 -27.85
CA VAL A 177 16.49 -8.08 -28.75
C VAL A 177 15.75 -7.47 -29.95
N GLY A 178 16.12 -6.25 -30.33
CA GLY A 178 15.52 -5.54 -31.45
C GLY A 178 16.30 -4.28 -31.81
N LYS A 179 16.12 -3.77 -33.02
CA LYS A 179 16.75 -2.53 -33.45
C LYS A 179 16.02 -1.33 -32.87
N ALA A 180 16.69 -0.18 -32.81
CA ALA A 180 16.02 1.08 -32.50
C ALA A 180 14.82 1.27 -33.44
N GLY A 181 13.64 1.56 -32.89
CA GLY A 181 12.37 1.62 -33.60
C GLY A 181 11.49 0.37 -33.46
N THR A 182 12.03 -0.78 -33.05
CA THR A 182 11.22 -1.96 -32.70
C THR A 182 10.30 -1.62 -31.53
N VAL A 183 9.01 -1.99 -31.64
CA VAL A 183 8.02 -1.84 -30.58
C VAL A 183 7.68 -3.22 -30.03
N PHE A 184 7.96 -3.47 -28.77
CA PHE A 184 7.57 -4.71 -28.11
C PHE A 184 6.21 -4.54 -27.45
N TYR A 185 5.30 -5.49 -27.67
CA TYR A 185 4.00 -5.54 -27.01
C TYR A 185 3.96 -6.71 -26.05
N PHE A 186 3.44 -6.53 -24.84
CA PHE A 186 3.29 -7.62 -23.87
C PHE A 186 2.08 -7.45 -22.95
N LEU A 187 1.55 -8.59 -22.50
CA LEU A 187 0.44 -8.62 -21.55
C LEU A 187 0.93 -8.23 -20.15
N GLY A 188 0.09 -7.52 -19.40
CA GLY A 188 0.38 -7.15 -18.00
C GLY A 188 0.52 -8.34 -17.05
N THR A 189 0.16 -9.55 -17.48
CA THR A 189 0.38 -10.82 -16.77
C THR A 189 1.71 -11.49 -17.12
N THR A 190 2.41 -11.08 -18.18
CA THR A 190 3.68 -11.71 -18.57
C THR A 190 4.78 -11.31 -17.60
N TRP A 191 5.45 -12.29 -17.00
CA TRP A 191 6.60 -12.04 -16.12
C TRP A 191 7.78 -11.51 -16.92
N HIS A 192 8.39 -10.45 -16.41
CA HIS A 192 9.51 -9.78 -17.05
C HIS A 192 10.33 -8.95 -16.05
N CYS A 193 11.51 -8.50 -16.48
CA CYS A 193 12.31 -7.51 -15.75
C CYS A 193 13.24 -6.75 -16.70
N GLY A 194 13.65 -5.53 -16.36
CA GLY A 194 14.77 -4.88 -17.05
C GLY A 194 16.07 -5.69 -16.89
N GLY A 195 16.80 -5.90 -17.99
CA GLY A 195 18.09 -6.58 -17.97
C GLY A 195 19.22 -5.73 -17.38
N ALA A 196 20.37 -6.37 -17.13
CA ALA A 196 21.58 -5.67 -16.69
C ALA A 196 22.22 -4.91 -17.86
N ASN A 197 22.63 -3.67 -17.66
CA ASN A 197 23.42 -2.95 -18.66
C ASN A 197 24.92 -3.11 -18.36
N MET A 198 25.57 -3.95 -19.16
CA MET A 198 27.00 -4.26 -19.10
C MET A 198 27.84 -3.43 -20.09
N THR A 199 27.20 -2.50 -20.81
CA THR A 199 27.88 -1.61 -21.76
C THR A 199 28.30 -0.28 -21.12
N ASP A 200 29.03 0.54 -21.87
CA ASP A 200 29.52 1.85 -21.48
C ASP A 200 28.55 3.00 -21.83
N LYS A 201 27.39 2.69 -22.43
CA LYS A 201 26.39 3.68 -22.86
C LYS A 201 25.03 3.43 -22.20
N PRO A 202 24.23 4.50 -21.95
CA PRO A 202 22.86 4.33 -21.51
C PRO A 202 21.99 3.71 -22.62
N ARG A 203 20.98 2.92 -22.24
CA ARG A 203 19.95 2.38 -23.14
C ARG A 203 18.61 3.04 -22.86
N ARG A 204 18.02 3.68 -23.88
CA ARG A 204 16.75 4.42 -23.76
C ARG A 204 15.58 3.64 -24.33
N ALA A 205 14.43 3.83 -23.71
CA ALA A 205 13.14 3.39 -24.21
C ALA A 205 12.03 4.32 -23.75
N ALA A 206 10.85 4.11 -24.31
CA ALA A 206 9.60 4.63 -23.77
C ALA A 206 8.59 3.51 -23.62
N THR A 207 7.69 3.63 -22.64
CA THR A 207 6.58 2.72 -22.44
C THR A 207 5.27 3.48 -22.44
N ILE A 208 4.27 2.88 -23.08
CA ILE A 208 2.87 3.29 -23.03
C ILE A 208 2.10 2.07 -22.55
N GLN A 209 1.42 2.21 -21.42
CA GLN A 209 0.61 1.18 -20.82
C GLN A 209 -0.86 1.50 -21.07
N TYR A 210 -1.65 0.47 -21.33
CA TYR A 210 -3.10 0.54 -21.47
C TYR A 210 -3.76 -0.36 -20.43
N CYS A 211 -4.95 -0.01 -19.96
CA CYS A 211 -5.71 -0.83 -19.03
C CYS A 211 -7.16 -1.01 -19.45
N GLN A 212 -7.79 -2.04 -18.89
CA GLN A 212 -9.22 -2.27 -19.05
C GLN A 212 -10.02 -1.01 -18.67
N PRO A 213 -11.15 -0.72 -19.33
CA PRO A 213 -11.93 0.52 -19.15
C PRO A 213 -12.44 0.74 -17.71
N TYR A 214 -12.62 -0.32 -16.94
CA TYR A 214 -13.08 -0.28 -15.55
C TYR A 214 -11.92 -0.16 -14.54
N ILE A 215 -10.67 -0.18 -14.99
CA ILE A 215 -9.49 0.03 -14.17
C ILE A 215 -9.17 1.52 -14.15
N ARG A 216 -8.93 2.05 -12.95
CA ARG A 216 -8.41 3.41 -12.80
C ARG A 216 -6.95 3.42 -13.30
N ALA A 217 -6.67 4.26 -14.30
CA ALA A 217 -5.33 4.51 -14.82
C ALA A 217 -4.32 4.87 -13.71
N VAL A 218 -3.07 4.44 -13.88
CA VAL A 218 -1.96 4.77 -12.96
C VAL A 218 -1.69 6.28 -12.97
N GLU A 219 -1.66 6.88 -14.16
CA GLU A 219 -1.63 8.32 -14.38
C GLU A 219 -3.05 8.84 -14.66
N ASN A 220 -3.52 9.78 -13.84
CA ASN A 220 -4.83 10.38 -14.05
C ASN A 220 -4.77 11.49 -15.12
N GLN A 221 -4.79 11.07 -16.39
CA GLN A 221 -4.72 11.98 -17.55
C GLN A 221 -5.88 12.99 -17.59
N PHE A 222 -7.06 12.60 -17.11
CA PHE A 222 -8.25 13.47 -16.99
C PHE A 222 -8.02 14.71 -16.11
N LEU A 223 -7.11 14.63 -15.13
CA LEU A 223 -6.71 15.75 -14.27
C LEU A 223 -5.35 16.36 -14.65
N ALA A 224 -4.45 15.57 -15.24
CA ALA A 224 -3.09 16.00 -15.54
C ALA A 224 -2.99 16.88 -16.80
N VAL A 225 -3.91 16.68 -17.75
CA VAL A 225 -3.95 17.43 -19.01
C VAL A 225 -5.01 18.53 -18.94
N ASP A 226 -4.64 19.71 -19.45
CA ASP A 226 -5.55 20.86 -19.50
C ASP A 226 -6.71 20.58 -20.48
N PRO A 227 -7.98 20.54 -20.03
CA PRO A 227 -9.11 20.22 -20.88
C PRO A 227 -9.31 21.23 -22.02
N ARG A 228 -8.77 22.45 -21.91
CA ARG A 228 -8.82 23.46 -22.98
C ARG A 228 -7.97 23.10 -24.19
N ARG A 229 -7.02 22.18 -24.03
CA ARG A 229 -6.05 21.78 -25.07
C ARG A 229 -6.35 20.44 -25.71
N LEU A 230 -7.44 19.76 -25.33
CA LEU A 230 -7.77 18.45 -25.90
C LEU A 230 -8.04 18.52 -27.41
N SER A 231 -8.47 19.67 -27.94
CA SER A 231 -8.62 19.86 -29.39
C SER A 231 -7.29 19.86 -30.15
N GLU A 232 -6.16 20.00 -29.45
CA GLU A 232 -4.81 19.88 -30.02
C GLU A 232 -4.34 18.41 -30.04
N ILE A 233 -5.09 17.48 -29.45
CA ILE A 233 -4.72 16.07 -29.29
C ILE A 233 -5.59 15.21 -30.23
N PRO A 234 -5.02 14.21 -30.92
CA PRO A 234 -5.81 13.27 -31.72
C PRO A 234 -6.99 12.69 -30.94
N GLU A 235 -8.16 12.64 -31.56
CA GLU A 235 -9.43 12.29 -30.90
C GLU A 235 -9.36 10.91 -30.20
N ASP A 236 -8.71 9.94 -30.82
CA ASP A 236 -8.59 8.59 -30.25
C ASP A 236 -7.71 8.56 -29.00
N ILE A 237 -6.68 9.40 -28.92
CA ILE A 237 -5.88 9.57 -27.71
C ILE A 237 -6.74 10.24 -26.62
N VAL A 238 -7.52 11.26 -26.96
CA VAL A 238 -8.44 11.92 -26.01
C VAL A 238 -9.44 10.91 -25.43
N LYS A 239 -10.01 10.03 -26.27
CA LYS A 239 -10.87 8.94 -25.80
C LYS A 239 -10.13 8.03 -24.83
N MET A 240 -8.92 7.61 -25.17
CA MET A 240 -8.08 6.75 -24.32
C MET A 240 -7.58 7.44 -23.04
N MET A 241 -7.56 8.77 -22.96
CA MET A 241 -7.26 9.51 -21.71
C MET A 241 -8.38 9.42 -20.65
N GLY A 242 -9.49 8.74 -20.96
CA GLY A 242 -10.64 8.56 -20.06
C GLY A 242 -11.84 9.44 -20.39
N TYR A 243 -11.80 10.21 -21.48
CA TYR A 243 -12.97 10.95 -21.98
C TYR A 243 -13.89 10.09 -22.85
N GLY A 244 -13.45 8.88 -23.23
CA GLY A 244 -14.26 7.89 -23.93
C GLY A 244 -15.27 7.18 -23.02
N LEU A 245 -16.32 6.64 -23.64
CA LEU A 245 -17.32 5.81 -22.98
C LEU A 245 -17.02 4.33 -23.21
N GLN A 246 -17.27 3.52 -22.18
CA GLN A 246 -17.42 2.09 -22.34
C GLN A 246 -18.86 1.64 -22.05
N LYS A 247 -19.49 1.04 -23.04
CA LYS A 247 -20.86 0.52 -22.92
C LYS A 247 -20.89 -0.74 -22.05
N PRO A 248 -21.95 -0.97 -21.24
CA PRO A 248 -23.15 -0.15 -21.12
C PRO A 248 -23.10 0.98 -20.06
N PHE A 249 -22.18 0.94 -19.09
CA PHE A 249 -22.28 1.80 -17.88
C PHE A 249 -20.98 2.45 -17.39
N ILE A 250 -19.87 2.34 -18.10
CA ILE A 250 -18.57 2.86 -17.63
C ILE A 250 -18.28 4.23 -18.26
N GLY A 251 -18.00 5.23 -17.41
CA GLY A 251 -17.53 6.56 -17.82
C GLY A 251 -18.62 7.62 -18.04
N TYR A 252 -19.90 7.32 -17.76
CA TYR A 252 -21.01 8.27 -17.98
C TYR A 252 -21.01 9.43 -16.98
N ALA A 253 -21.23 10.66 -17.47
CA ALA A 253 -21.57 11.82 -16.64
C ALA A 253 -22.91 12.47 -17.03
N SER A 254 -23.44 12.15 -18.21
CA SER A 254 -24.77 12.57 -18.70
C SER A 254 -25.27 11.53 -19.73
N SER A 255 -26.57 11.50 -20.02
CA SER A 255 -27.24 10.54 -20.91
C SER A 255 -26.93 10.69 -22.41
N SER A 256 -26.02 11.58 -22.80
CA SER A 256 -25.73 11.93 -24.20
C SER A 256 -24.59 11.13 -24.84
N SER A 257 -24.70 10.90 -26.15
CA SER A 257 -23.69 10.22 -26.98
C SER A 257 -22.42 11.06 -27.25
N ARG A 258 -22.42 12.37 -26.97
CA ARG A 258 -21.26 13.29 -27.16
C ARG A 258 -20.51 13.58 -25.87
N LEU A 259 -20.28 12.54 -25.07
CA LEU A 259 -19.80 12.72 -23.70
C LEU A 259 -18.42 13.38 -23.59
N HIS A 260 -17.47 13.07 -24.47
CA HIS A 260 -16.12 13.67 -24.36
C HIS A 260 -16.16 15.20 -24.52
N LEU A 261 -16.95 15.73 -25.46
CA LEU A 261 -17.10 17.19 -25.67
C LEU A 261 -17.83 17.84 -24.50
N GLN A 262 -18.86 17.18 -23.98
CA GLN A 262 -19.60 17.67 -22.82
C GLN A 262 -18.73 17.69 -21.57
N LEU A 263 -18.03 16.59 -21.25
CA LEU A 263 -17.09 16.51 -20.13
C LEU A 263 -16.00 17.56 -20.23
N GLN A 264 -15.43 17.73 -21.42
CA GLN A 264 -14.45 18.77 -21.68
C GLN A 264 -15.04 20.17 -21.41
N GLN A 265 -16.20 20.50 -21.96
CA GLN A 265 -16.86 21.79 -21.75
C GLN A 265 -17.24 22.03 -20.28
N THR A 266 -17.78 21.01 -19.59
CA THR A 266 -18.12 21.08 -18.17
C THR A 266 -16.89 21.34 -17.32
N LEU A 267 -15.78 20.64 -17.56
CA LEU A 267 -14.52 20.90 -16.86
C LEU A 267 -14.00 22.31 -17.12
N ILE A 268 -14.03 22.78 -18.37
CA ILE A 268 -13.61 24.15 -18.72
C ILE A 268 -14.47 25.18 -17.96
N GLN A 269 -15.79 24.95 -17.89
CA GLN A 269 -16.71 25.81 -17.15
C GLN A 269 -16.42 25.80 -15.64
N TRP A 270 -16.12 24.63 -15.06
CA TRP A 270 -15.77 24.51 -13.64
C TRP A 270 -14.43 25.14 -13.29
N LEU A 271 -13.48 25.12 -14.23
CA LEU A 271 -12.15 25.72 -14.07
C LEU A 271 -12.11 27.21 -14.41
N ALA A 272 -13.18 27.78 -14.96
CA ALA A 272 -13.25 29.22 -15.22
C ALA A 272 -13.22 30.00 -13.90
N PRO A 273 -12.51 31.14 -13.82
CA PRO A 273 -12.53 31.99 -12.63
C PRO A 273 -13.98 32.32 -12.24
N LEU A 274 -14.31 32.18 -10.96
CA LEU A 274 -15.57 32.69 -10.44
C LEU A 274 -15.54 34.21 -10.60
N GLY A 275 -16.19 34.72 -11.65
CA GLY A 275 -16.54 36.15 -11.71
C GLY A 275 -17.42 36.49 -10.51
N GLU A 276 -17.45 37.77 -10.12
CA GLU A 276 -18.35 38.29 -9.10
C GLU A 276 -19.82 38.13 -9.52
N GLY A 277 -20.36 36.93 -9.36
CA GLY A 277 -21.70 36.57 -9.79
C GLY A 277 -21.97 35.09 -9.55
N THR A 278 -22.90 34.82 -8.63
CA THR A 278 -23.49 33.50 -8.40
C THR A 278 -23.95 32.90 -9.73
N ARG A 279 -23.37 31.77 -10.14
CA ARG A 279 -23.89 30.98 -11.27
C ARG A 279 -24.80 29.88 -10.73
N GLU A 280 -26.03 29.85 -11.22
CA GLU A 280 -26.89 28.66 -11.13
C GLU A 280 -26.31 27.58 -12.04
N ILE A 281 -25.76 26.50 -11.46
CA ILE A 281 -25.46 25.28 -12.20
C ILE A 281 -26.73 24.43 -12.17
N ALA A 282 -27.55 24.54 -13.22
CA ALA A 282 -28.71 23.68 -13.39
C ALA A 282 -28.26 22.34 -14.00
N PHE A 283 -28.38 21.25 -13.24
CA PHE A 283 -28.30 19.89 -13.79
C PHE A 283 -29.66 19.56 -14.44
N ASP A 284 -29.74 19.56 -15.77
CA ASP A 284 -30.91 19.04 -16.50
C ASP A 284 -30.78 17.52 -16.60
N LEU A 285 -31.34 16.80 -15.62
CA LEU A 285 -31.49 15.34 -15.67
C LEU A 285 -32.64 14.99 -16.62
N ARG A 286 -32.38 15.02 -17.93
CA ARG A 286 -33.26 14.34 -18.89
C ARG A 286 -32.86 12.87 -18.99
N THR A 287 -33.50 12.07 -18.17
CA THR A 287 -33.63 10.62 -18.42
C THR A 287 -34.81 10.42 -19.35
N ASP A 288 -34.54 10.17 -20.64
CA ASP A 288 -35.55 9.61 -21.54
C ASP A 288 -35.79 8.15 -21.15
N PHE A 289 -36.61 7.95 -20.13
CA PHE A 289 -37.32 6.70 -19.90
C PHE A 289 -38.80 7.03 -19.85
N THR A 290 -39.52 6.58 -20.87
CA THR A 290 -40.98 6.68 -21.00
C THR A 290 -41.68 5.91 -19.88
N THR A 291 -41.84 6.55 -18.72
CA THR A 291 -42.89 6.21 -17.75
C THR A 291 -43.11 7.40 -16.82
N GLU A 292 -44.36 7.87 -16.76
CA GLU A 292 -44.75 8.99 -15.91
C GLU A 292 -44.48 8.73 -14.43
N LEU A 293 -43.53 9.46 -13.85
CA LEU A 293 -43.47 9.69 -12.41
C LEU A 293 -43.14 11.17 -12.17
N ARG A 294 -44.17 11.93 -11.75
CA ARG A 294 -44.03 13.31 -11.28
C ARG A 294 -43.16 13.34 -10.02
N ILE A 295 -41.87 13.65 -10.16
CA ILE A 295 -40.99 13.97 -9.03
C ILE A 295 -40.91 15.50 -8.89
N HIS A 296 -41.21 16.00 -7.69
CA HIS A 296 -41.17 17.42 -7.34
C HIS A 296 -39.75 18.00 -7.44
N ARG A 297 -39.63 19.23 -7.98
CA ARG A 297 -38.39 20.03 -8.01
C ARG A 297 -37.86 20.27 -6.59
N LEU A 298 -36.73 19.66 -6.23
CA LEU A 298 -35.92 20.09 -5.08
C LEU A 298 -34.81 21.03 -5.57
N LYS A 299 -34.93 22.32 -5.26
CA LYS A 299 -33.87 23.33 -5.44
C LYS A 299 -32.96 23.33 -4.22
N PHE A 300 -31.68 23.03 -4.38
CA PHE A 300 -30.67 23.30 -3.36
C PHE A 300 -29.92 24.59 -3.71
N VAL A 301 -30.01 25.59 -2.84
CA VAL A 301 -29.23 26.83 -2.92
C VAL A 301 -28.11 26.72 -1.88
N LEU A 302 -26.87 26.58 -2.32
CA LEU A 302 -25.69 26.67 -1.45
C LEU A 302 -25.22 28.13 -1.41
N SER A 303 -25.48 28.81 -0.30
CA SER A 303 -24.87 30.10 0.02
C SER A 303 -23.59 29.87 0.81
N VAL A 304 -22.44 30.28 0.26
CA VAL A 304 -21.15 30.27 0.98
C VAL A 304 -20.85 31.73 1.39
N PRO A 305 -20.63 32.04 2.68
CA PRO A 305 -20.29 33.39 3.10
C PRO A 305 -18.88 33.77 2.64
N SER A 306 -18.74 34.98 2.11
CA SER A 306 -17.47 35.60 1.73
C SER A 306 -16.61 35.84 2.96
N SER A 307 -15.47 35.14 3.06
CA SER A 307 -14.34 35.58 3.88
C SER A 307 -13.19 35.93 2.93
N LYS A 308 -12.69 37.16 3.07
CA LYS A 308 -11.57 37.70 2.29
C LYS A 308 -10.35 36.80 2.44
N MET A 309 -10.00 36.05 1.40
CA MET A 309 -8.70 35.39 1.31
C MET A 309 -7.62 36.43 0.99
N ASN A 310 -6.73 36.68 1.94
CA ASN A 310 -5.49 37.40 1.70
C ASN A 310 -4.57 36.56 0.80
N PRO A 311 -4.03 37.08 -0.32
CA PRO A 311 -3.09 36.37 -1.17
C PRO A 311 -1.66 36.53 -0.63
N HIS A 312 -1.39 35.97 0.55
CA HIS A 312 -0.01 35.75 1.00
C HIS A 312 0.05 34.39 1.68
N ILE A 313 0.32 33.36 0.89
CA ILE A 313 0.80 32.08 1.41
C ILE A 313 2.24 32.33 1.87
N SER A 314 2.42 32.53 3.16
CA SER A 314 3.71 32.48 3.81
C SER A 314 4.20 31.03 3.79
N VAL A 315 5.07 30.73 2.84
CA VAL A 315 5.81 29.48 2.76
C VAL A 315 6.69 29.35 4.02
N PRO A 316 6.76 28.19 4.70
CA PRO A 316 7.70 27.98 5.79
C PRO A 316 9.14 28.21 5.30
N ARG A 317 9.84 29.10 5.98
CA ARG A 317 11.23 29.49 5.76
C ARG A 317 12.16 28.26 5.83
N GLN A 318 13.02 28.12 4.82
CA GLN A 318 14.15 27.20 4.80
C GLN A 318 15.05 27.38 6.01
N HIS A 319 15.49 26.28 6.63
CA HIS A 319 16.79 26.20 7.30
C HIS A 319 17.55 24.91 6.94
N SER A 320 18.74 25.17 6.38
CA SER A 320 19.99 24.38 6.32
C SER A 320 20.01 23.00 5.63
N THR A 321 20.46 23.04 4.38
CA THR A 321 21.59 22.28 3.79
C THR A 321 22.10 21.05 4.54
N ALA A 322 22.00 19.89 3.88
CA ALA A 322 22.93 18.77 4.09
C ALA A 322 23.47 18.33 2.73
N SER A 323 24.73 18.68 2.50
CA SER A 323 25.59 18.17 1.43
C SER A 323 25.67 16.64 1.54
N PHE A 324 25.35 15.92 0.47
CA PHE A 324 25.65 14.49 0.34
C PHE A 324 26.75 14.33 -0.72
N GLY A 325 27.99 14.46 -0.25
CA GLY A 325 29.17 13.99 -0.97
C GLY A 325 29.19 12.47 -0.98
N GLY A 326 29.54 11.92 -2.15
CA GLY A 326 29.77 10.50 -2.35
C GLY A 326 31.00 10.00 -1.58
N SER A 327 31.04 8.69 -1.36
CA SER A 327 32.25 7.98 -0.96
C SER A 327 32.56 6.91 -2.01
N SER A 328 33.44 7.25 -2.93
CA SER A 328 34.37 6.31 -3.55
C SER A 328 35.41 5.89 -2.51
N GLY A 329 35.85 4.63 -2.56
CA GLY A 329 36.87 4.10 -1.65
C GLY A 329 38.29 4.53 -2.00
N ALA A 330 39.13 4.68 -0.98
CA ALA A 330 40.52 4.22 -0.89
C ALA A 330 41.09 4.64 0.49
N GLY A 331 42.07 3.89 0.97
CA GLY A 331 42.43 3.78 2.38
C GLY A 331 43.13 4.98 3.03
N SER A 332 43.06 5.02 4.36
CA SER A 332 44.16 5.45 5.25
C SER A 332 43.79 5.11 6.70
N ALA A 333 44.76 4.59 7.43
CA ALA A 333 44.66 4.24 8.84
C ALA A 333 44.51 5.49 9.73
N GLY A 334 43.65 5.40 10.75
CA GLY A 334 43.51 6.47 11.76
C GLY A 334 42.63 6.06 12.93
N ARG A 335 43.25 5.88 14.09
CA ARG A 335 42.66 5.55 15.41
C ARG A 335 41.60 6.55 15.88
N GLY A 336 40.56 6.01 16.55
CA GLY A 336 39.97 6.56 17.78
C GLY A 336 38.89 7.65 17.65
N ASN A 337 37.63 7.27 17.90
CA ASN A 337 36.85 7.68 19.10
C ASN A 337 35.35 7.32 18.88
N SER A 338 34.84 6.33 19.61
CA SER A 338 33.44 5.88 19.52
C SER A 338 32.52 6.80 20.32
N SER A 339 31.97 7.84 19.68
CA SER A 339 30.80 8.52 20.22
C SER A 339 29.53 7.75 19.83
N ILE A 340 28.79 7.29 20.83
CA ILE A 340 27.51 6.62 20.67
C ILE A 340 26.54 7.60 19.98
N LYS A 341 26.23 7.36 18.70
CA LYS A 341 25.20 8.14 17.98
C LYS A 341 23.82 7.79 18.53
N MET A 342 23.22 8.72 19.28
CA MET A 342 21.86 8.61 19.82
C MET A 342 20.81 8.32 18.71
N PRO A 343 19.99 7.26 18.84
CA PRO A 343 18.92 6.94 17.89
C PRO A 343 17.93 8.10 17.70
N ARG A 344 17.42 8.28 16.47
CA ARG A 344 16.52 9.39 16.10
C ARG A 344 15.24 9.50 16.96
N PHE A 345 14.80 8.39 17.56
CA PHE A 345 13.68 8.32 18.50
C PHE A 345 13.85 9.30 19.69
N PHE A 346 15.01 9.30 20.33
CA PHE A 346 15.27 10.16 21.50
C PHE A 346 15.39 11.65 21.15
N LYS A 347 15.71 12.00 19.90
CA LYS A 347 15.76 13.41 19.44
C LYS A 347 14.38 14.05 19.30
N ARG A 348 13.31 13.24 19.21
CA ARG A 348 11.92 13.71 19.07
C ARG A 348 11.13 13.71 20.37
N LEU A 349 11.67 13.11 21.44
CA LEU A 349 11.03 13.01 22.75
C LEU A 349 10.63 14.38 23.37
N PHE A 350 11.18 15.49 22.87
CA PHE A 350 10.96 16.84 23.41
C PHE A 350 10.39 17.85 22.39
N LYS A 351 9.84 17.40 21.25
CA LYS A 351 9.26 18.28 20.20
C LYS A 351 7.74 18.10 20.04
N PHE A 352 6.97 18.55 21.04
CA PHE A 352 5.51 18.45 21.11
C PHE A 352 4.73 18.94 19.86
N PRO A 353 5.12 20.02 19.15
CA PRO A 353 4.37 20.50 17.97
C PRO A 353 4.43 19.60 16.73
N GLN A 354 5.29 18.57 16.72
CA GLN A 354 5.51 17.68 15.58
C GLN A 354 4.85 16.30 15.79
N MET A 355 4.10 16.14 16.87
CA MET A 355 3.45 14.89 17.29
C MET A 355 2.07 14.74 16.66
N ASP A 356 1.79 13.56 16.08
CA ASP A 356 0.54 13.24 15.40
C ASP A 356 -0.50 12.62 16.36
N PHE A 357 -1.11 13.47 17.20
CA PHE A 357 -2.13 13.02 18.17
C PHE A 357 -3.43 12.57 17.49
N GLU A 358 -3.77 13.11 16.32
CA GLU A 358 -4.96 12.68 15.56
C GLU A 358 -4.85 11.20 15.17
N MET A 359 -3.68 10.79 14.66
CA MET A 359 -3.42 9.39 14.38
C MET A 359 -3.45 8.54 15.66
N ALA A 360 -2.85 9.01 16.77
CA ALA A 360 -2.85 8.27 18.02
C ALA A 360 -4.27 7.99 18.55
N ILE A 361 -5.16 8.99 18.48
CA ILE A 361 -6.58 8.85 18.85
C ILE A 361 -7.29 7.87 17.91
N TRP A 362 -7.02 7.96 16.60
CA TRP A 362 -7.57 7.04 15.62
C TRP A 362 -7.11 5.60 15.87
N GLU A 363 -5.83 5.37 16.21
CA GLU A 363 -5.29 4.06 16.55
C GLU A 363 -5.97 3.48 17.78
N MET A 364 -6.06 4.26 18.87
CA MET A 364 -6.74 3.83 20.10
C MET A 364 -8.20 3.46 19.85
N THR A 365 -8.95 4.31 19.15
CA THR A 365 -10.35 4.04 18.80
C THR A 365 -10.48 2.79 17.93
N SER A 366 -9.59 2.64 16.95
CA SER A 366 -9.58 1.49 16.05
C SER A 366 -9.20 0.19 16.75
N LEU A 367 -8.33 0.21 17.77
CA LEU A 367 -7.99 -0.98 18.55
C LEU A 367 -9.21 -1.59 19.27
N LEU A 368 -10.22 -0.77 19.61
CA LEU A 368 -11.45 -1.23 20.26
C LEU A 368 -12.49 -1.73 19.26
N ILE A 369 -12.64 -1.03 18.14
CA ILE A 369 -13.71 -1.31 17.17
C ILE A 369 -13.28 -2.32 16.10
N ALA A 370 -12.09 -2.13 15.54
CA ALA A 370 -11.61 -2.89 14.38
C ALA A 370 -10.07 -2.95 14.37
N PRO A 371 -9.43 -3.70 15.29
CA PRO A 371 -7.99 -3.66 15.52
C PRO A 371 -7.15 -4.03 14.29
N LYS A 372 -7.71 -4.85 13.40
CA LYS A 372 -7.07 -5.20 12.11
C LYS A 372 -6.76 -3.97 11.24
N LYS A 373 -7.51 -2.86 11.37
CA LYS A 373 -7.27 -1.62 10.60
C LYS A 373 -5.94 -0.96 10.98
N VAL A 374 -5.56 -0.98 12.26
CA VAL A 374 -4.32 -0.37 12.74
C VAL A 374 -3.11 -1.06 12.13
N PHE A 375 -3.07 -2.39 12.18
CA PHE A 375 -1.96 -3.17 11.62
C PHE A 375 -1.90 -3.15 10.09
N LYS A 376 -3.06 -3.02 9.42
CA LYS A 376 -3.11 -2.75 7.98
C LYS A 376 -2.50 -1.39 7.62
N SER A 377 -2.71 -0.37 8.45
CA SER A 377 -2.07 0.94 8.28
C SER A 377 -0.54 0.87 8.39
N MET A 378 -0.02 0.07 9.33
CA MET A 378 1.43 -0.13 9.49
C MET A 378 2.06 -0.81 8.27
N TYR A 379 1.36 -1.74 7.63
CA TYR A 379 1.81 -2.35 6.38
C TYR A 379 1.98 -1.28 5.26
N TYR A 380 1.04 -0.34 5.14
CA TYR A 380 1.17 0.79 4.20
C TYR A 380 2.32 1.75 4.59
N HIS A 381 2.58 1.93 5.90
CA HIS A 381 3.73 2.70 6.36
C HIS A 381 5.06 2.08 5.93
N LYS A 382 5.20 0.75 6.06
CA LYS A 382 6.40 0.03 5.58
C LYS A 382 6.60 0.23 4.08
N GLN A 383 5.54 0.18 3.27
CA GLN A 383 5.65 0.39 1.83
C GLN A 383 6.17 1.79 1.45
N THR A 384 5.86 2.82 2.25
CA THR A 384 6.23 4.21 1.94
C THR A 384 7.53 4.69 2.60
N LYS A 385 7.89 4.13 3.76
CA LYS A 385 9.07 4.56 4.56
C LYS A 385 10.12 3.48 4.76
N ASN A 386 9.89 2.28 4.25
CA ASN A 386 10.74 1.10 4.40
C ASN A 386 11.14 0.78 5.86
N THR A 387 10.30 1.14 6.84
CA THR A 387 10.45 0.78 8.26
C THR A 387 9.10 0.32 8.80
N TRP A 388 9.10 -0.73 9.63
CA TRP A 388 7.90 -1.21 10.30
C TRP A 388 7.52 -0.31 11.48
N HIS A 389 8.51 0.26 12.15
CA HIS A 389 8.33 1.19 13.25
C HIS A 389 8.05 2.62 12.75
N ARG A 390 7.02 3.26 13.30
CA ARG A 390 6.81 4.70 13.09
C ARG A 390 7.51 5.47 14.22
N PRO A 391 8.49 6.34 13.95
CA PRO A 391 9.21 7.09 14.99
C PRO A 391 8.39 8.30 15.49
N ASP A 392 7.20 8.01 16.02
CA ASP A 392 6.24 8.95 16.58
C ASP A 392 5.80 8.45 17.98
N PRO A 393 6.06 9.21 19.06
CA PRO A 393 5.75 8.77 20.42
C PRO A 393 4.32 9.13 20.87
N SER A 394 3.46 9.65 19.99
CA SER A 394 2.18 10.26 20.38
C SER A 394 1.23 9.27 21.03
N PHE A 395 1.17 8.03 20.54
CA PHE A 395 0.39 6.96 21.18
C PHE A 395 0.84 6.70 22.62
N THR A 396 2.15 6.58 22.84
CA THR A 396 2.76 6.32 24.15
C THR A 396 2.51 7.46 25.12
N TYR A 397 2.66 8.71 24.67
CA TYR A 397 2.37 9.89 25.49
C TYR A 397 0.89 10.02 25.83
N LEU A 398 0.00 9.81 24.84
CA LEU A 398 -1.43 9.88 25.06
C LEU A 398 -1.91 8.82 26.05
N LEU A 399 -1.37 7.59 25.95
CA LEU A 399 -1.68 6.52 26.90
C LEU A 399 -1.10 6.81 28.29
N SER A 400 0.11 7.36 28.37
CA SER A 400 0.72 7.78 29.65
C SER A 400 -0.12 8.87 30.33
N PHE A 401 -0.68 9.80 29.56
CA PHE A 401 -1.59 10.82 30.07
C PHE A 401 -2.88 10.20 30.63
N PHE A 402 -3.51 9.25 29.93
CA PHE A 402 -4.69 8.56 30.45
C PHE A 402 -4.41 7.72 31.70
N LEU A 403 -3.24 7.07 31.75
CA LEU A 403 -2.79 6.35 32.94
C LEU A 403 -2.54 7.29 34.13
N LEU A 404 -2.00 8.49 33.88
CA LEU A 404 -1.85 9.51 34.92
C LEU A 404 -3.21 9.94 35.47
N LEU A 405 -4.19 10.24 34.61
CA LEU A 405 -5.56 10.57 35.05
C LEU A 405 -6.19 9.41 35.84
N THR A 406 -5.96 8.17 35.41
CA THR A 406 -6.47 6.99 36.09
C THR A 406 -5.78 6.81 37.45
N ALA A 407 -4.46 6.99 37.55
CA ALA A 407 -3.74 6.93 38.81
C ALA A 407 -4.23 7.99 39.80
N LEU A 408 -4.55 9.20 39.33
CA LEU A 408 -5.18 10.23 40.16
C LEU A 408 -6.56 9.78 40.66
N ALA A 409 -7.39 9.18 39.79
CA ALA A 409 -8.71 8.68 40.19
C ALA A 409 -8.61 7.55 41.23
N TRP A 410 -7.76 6.56 41.00
CA TRP A 410 -7.49 5.47 41.96
C TRP A 410 -6.89 5.99 43.26
N GLY A 411 -5.95 6.93 43.15
CA GLY A 411 -5.29 7.58 44.27
C GLY A 411 -6.28 8.34 45.15
N LEU A 412 -7.14 9.17 44.57
CA LEU A 412 -8.17 9.91 45.32
C LEU A 412 -9.23 9.00 45.95
N ALA A 413 -9.54 7.87 45.31
CA ALA A 413 -10.56 6.96 45.80
C ALA A 413 -10.06 6.03 46.92
N TYR A 414 -8.79 5.59 46.87
CA TYR A 414 -8.30 4.49 47.71
C TYR A 414 -6.99 4.78 48.44
N SER A 415 -6.31 5.89 48.15
CA SER A 415 -5.03 6.23 48.77
C SER A 415 -5.14 7.49 49.64
N PRO A 416 -4.76 7.45 50.92
CA PRO A 416 -5.05 8.54 51.85
C PRO A 416 -4.06 9.71 51.78
N SER A 417 -2.93 9.58 51.06
CA SER A 417 -1.85 10.57 51.08
C SER A 417 -1.44 11.04 49.68
N PHE A 418 -1.14 12.33 49.54
CA PHE A 418 -0.62 12.91 48.29
C PHE A 418 0.65 12.19 47.79
N GLY A 419 1.54 11.80 48.72
CA GLY A 419 2.76 11.06 48.39
C GLY A 419 2.46 9.68 47.78
N SER A 420 1.45 8.98 48.30
CA SER A 420 1.00 7.70 47.73
C SER A 420 0.34 7.89 46.36
N ILE A 421 -0.46 8.93 46.16
CA ILE A 421 -1.06 9.24 44.83
C ILE A 421 0.04 9.54 43.79
N PHE A 422 1.04 10.32 44.17
CA PHE A 422 2.19 10.61 43.30
C PHE A 422 2.99 9.35 42.98
N ARG A 423 3.25 8.50 43.98
CA ARG A 423 3.93 7.22 43.79
C ARG A 423 3.14 6.27 42.88
N LEU A 424 1.81 6.20 43.05
CA LEU A 424 0.91 5.42 42.19
C LEU A 424 0.94 5.92 40.74
N SER A 425 1.00 7.24 40.55
CA SER A 425 1.11 7.87 39.23
C SER A 425 2.40 7.47 38.50
N ILE A 426 3.54 7.48 39.22
CA ILE A 426 4.81 7.01 38.67
C ILE A 426 4.75 5.52 38.36
N LEU A 427 4.18 4.72 39.26
CA LEU A 427 4.06 3.28 39.12
C LEU A 427 3.25 2.90 37.85
N PHE A 428 2.07 3.49 37.66
CA PHE A 428 1.21 3.18 36.52
C PHE A 428 1.87 3.51 35.18
N VAL A 429 2.53 4.67 35.09
CA VAL A 429 3.14 5.12 33.83
C VAL A 429 4.45 4.40 33.56
N PHE A 430 5.41 4.47 34.49
CA PHE A 430 6.78 4.04 34.22
C PHE A 430 7.00 2.56 34.44
N VAL A 431 6.31 1.97 35.42
CA VAL A 431 6.53 0.57 35.80
C VAL A 431 5.54 -0.32 35.06
N HIS A 432 4.23 -0.10 35.25
CA HIS A 432 3.21 -0.96 34.67
C HIS A 432 3.13 -0.83 33.16
N PHE A 433 3.15 0.40 32.62
CA PHE A 433 3.03 0.59 31.19
C PHE A 433 4.37 0.56 30.45
N ILE A 434 5.25 1.54 30.68
CA ILE A 434 6.51 1.67 29.93
C ILE A 434 7.45 0.49 30.25
N GLY A 435 7.64 0.18 31.53
CA GLY A 435 8.52 -0.89 31.99
C GLY A 435 8.10 -2.26 31.45
N THR A 436 6.84 -2.65 31.65
CA THR A 436 6.31 -3.90 31.09
C THR A 436 6.39 -3.93 29.57
N SER A 437 6.11 -2.81 28.88
CA SER A 437 6.16 -2.79 27.43
C SER A 437 7.58 -2.89 26.87
N LEU A 438 8.56 -2.28 27.53
CA LEU A 438 9.98 -2.46 27.22
C LEU A 438 10.43 -3.90 27.48
N PHE A 439 10.00 -4.49 28.60
CA PHE A 439 10.33 -5.88 28.92
C PHE A 439 9.77 -6.86 27.89
N ILE A 440 8.47 -6.76 27.58
CA ILE A 440 7.82 -7.64 26.62
C ILE A 440 8.38 -7.44 25.21
N SER A 441 8.61 -6.19 24.79
CA SER A 441 9.22 -5.92 23.47
C SER A 441 10.65 -6.43 23.36
N THR A 442 11.43 -6.39 24.44
CA THR A 442 12.78 -6.98 24.49
C THR A 442 12.72 -8.48 24.31
N ILE A 443 11.84 -9.17 25.04
CA ILE A 443 11.64 -10.63 24.87
C ILE A 443 11.19 -10.92 23.44
N ALA A 444 10.20 -10.20 22.93
CA ALA A 444 9.64 -10.45 21.61
C ALA A 444 10.68 -10.22 20.50
N TYR A 445 11.53 -9.21 20.63
CA TYR A 445 12.61 -8.92 19.67
C TYR A 445 13.56 -10.13 19.50
N PHE A 446 13.93 -10.80 20.60
CA PHE A 446 14.81 -11.98 20.53
C PHE A 446 14.09 -13.28 20.20
N VAL A 447 12.85 -13.45 20.68
CA VAL A 447 12.13 -14.71 20.60
C VAL A 447 11.34 -14.85 19.31
N VAL A 448 10.62 -13.80 18.88
CA VAL A 448 9.68 -13.90 17.75
C VAL A 448 10.43 -14.20 16.45
N GLY A 449 11.53 -13.50 16.19
CA GLY A 449 12.33 -13.73 14.98
C GLY A 449 12.97 -15.12 14.95
N ARG A 450 13.32 -15.67 16.12
CA ARG A 450 13.94 -16.99 16.26
C ARG A 450 12.95 -18.14 16.13
N ILE A 451 11.73 -17.97 16.62
CA ILE A 451 10.69 -19.01 16.58
C ILE A 451 9.94 -18.97 15.25
N PHE A 452 9.52 -17.78 14.82
CA PHE A 452 8.60 -17.59 13.69
C PHE A 452 9.28 -17.11 12.41
N GLY A 453 10.58 -16.79 12.43
CA GLY A 453 11.32 -16.41 11.22
C GLY A 453 11.50 -17.59 10.25
N PRO A 454 12.05 -17.33 9.04
CA PRO A 454 12.20 -18.32 7.97
C PRO A 454 12.97 -19.60 8.36
N ASN A 455 13.93 -19.48 9.28
CA ASN A 455 14.73 -20.60 9.81
C ASN A 455 14.31 -21.00 11.24
N GLY A 456 13.13 -20.57 11.68
CA GLY A 456 12.66 -20.74 13.06
C GLY A 456 11.98 -22.07 13.33
N ALA A 457 11.89 -22.44 14.61
CA ALA A 457 11.28 -23.70 15.05
C ALA A 457 9.83 -23.88 14.56
N ALA A 458 9.06 -22.79 14.45
CA ALA A 458 7.68 -22.83 13.98
C ALA A 458 7.59 -23.09 12.47
N ALA A 459 8.60 -22.75 11.66
CA ALA A 459 8.60 -23.04 10.23
C ALA A 459 8.67 -24.56 9.95
N ASN A 460 9.34 -25.32 10.82
CA ASN A 460 9.50 -26.77 10.72
C ASN A 460 8.24 -27.58 11.15
N LEU A 461 7.27 -26.96 11.84
CA LEU A 461 6.02 -27.63 12.23
C LEU A 461 5.06 -27.90 11.05
N THR A 462 5.41 -27.46 9.84
CA THR A 462 4.59 -27.59 8.62
C THR A 462 4.48 -29.02 8.08
N GLY A 463 5.18 -30.01 8.66
CA GLY A 463 5.20 -31.40 8.20
C GLY A 463 4.06 -32.32 8.71
N LEU A 464 3.24 -31.93 9.69
CA LEU A 464 2.38 -32.88 10.42
C LEU A 464 0.86 -32.60 10.43
N SER A 465 0.38 -31.48 9.89
CA SER A 465 -1.05 -31.13 9.99
C SER A 465 -1.65 -30.74 8.65
N ARG A 466 -1.84 -31.73 7.77
CA ARG A 466 -2.65 -31.59 6.55
C ARG A 466 -4.08 -32.05 6.86
N GLY A 467 -4.98 -31.10 7.11
CA GLY A 467 -6.40 -31.39 7.28
C GLY A 467 -7.20 -30.20 7.76
N SER A 468 -7.94 -29.56 6.85
CA SER A 468 -8.98 -28.54 7.11
C SER A 468 -8.54 -27.20 7.74
N ARG A 469 -8.29 -26.19 6.89
CA ARG A 469 -8.84 -24.81 6.96
C ARG A 469 -8.07 -23.87 6.00
N MET A 470 -8.83 -22.97 5.39
CA MET A 470 -8.48 -21.91 4.41
C MET A 470 -7.00 -21.50 4.27
N PRO A 471 -6.47 -21.35 3.05
CA PRO A 471 -5.17 -20.73 2.83
C PRO A 471 -5.24 -19.24 3.21
N ARG A 472 -4.48 -18.85 4.23
CA ARG A 472 -4.25 -17.45 4.59
C ARG A 472 -3.63 -16.70 3.41
N ARG A 473 -4.28 -15.62 2.99
CA ARG A 473 -3.73 -14.55 2.13
C ARG A 473 -2.41 -14.07 2.74
N GLY A 474 -1.28 -14.47 2.16
CA GLY A 474 0.00 -13.81 2.40
C GLY A 474 -0.11 -12.36 1.94
N ALA A 475 0.01 -11.43 2.88
CA ALA A 475 0.29 -10.04 2.54
C ALA A 475 1.59 -10.02 1.75
N ALA A 476 1.56 -9.34 0.61
CA ALA A 476 2.63 -9.33 -0.37
C ALA A 476 3.99 -8.99 0.26
N GLN A 477 4.99 -9.80 -0.09
CA GLN A 477 6.38 -9.37 -0.04
C GLN A 477 6.49 -8.12 -0.93
N GLY A 478 6.79 -6.97 -0.33
CA GLY A 478 6.76 -5.68 -1.00
C GLY A 478 7.77 -5.60 -2.15
N LEU A 479 7.35 -4.97 -3.25
CA LEU A 479 8.08 -4.67 -4.49
C LEU A 479 9.41 -3.88 -4.31
N PHE A 480 9.84 -3.61 -3.08
CA PHE A 480 10.95 -2.73 -2.73
C PHE A 480 11.95 -3.33 -1.73
N ALA A 481 11.85 -4.63 -1.41
CA ALA A 481 12.85 -5.30 -0.57
C ALA A 481 14.11 -5.61 -1.42
N GLN A 482 15.24 -4.99 -1.08
CA GLN A 482 16.54 -5.23 -1.69
C GLN A 482 16.97 -6.70 -1.45
N PRO A 483 17.43 -7.45 -2.45
CA PRO A 483 17.95 -8.80 -2.24
C PRO A 483 19.26 -8.72 -1.43
N GLY A 484 19.23 -9.24 -0.20
CA GLY A 484 20.41 -9.33 0.69
C GLY A 484 20.25 -8.64 2.04
N GLU A 485 19.26 -7.77 2.24
CA GLU A 485 18.87 -7.35 3.59
C GLU A 485 18.04 -8.46 4.22
N LYS A 486 18.59 -9.16 5.22
CA LYS A 486 17.79 -10.04 6.08
C LYS A 486 16.68 -9.17 6.68
N GLU A 487 15.42 -9.36 6.28
CA GLU A 487 14.28 -8.70 6.92
C GLU A 487 14.27 -9.13 8.39
N GLN A 488 14.74 -8.23 9.25
CA GLN A 488 14.81 -8.43 10.69
C GLN A 488 13.66 -7.70 11.35
N ILE A 489 13.17 -8.28 12.45
CA ILE A 489 12.20 -7.60 13.31
C ILE A 489 12.86 -6.35 13.89
N GLU A 490 12.18 -5.21 13.81
CA GLU A 490 12.65 -3.96 14.40
C GLU A 490 12.24 -3.89 15.88
N PHE A 491 13.16 -3.51 16.78
CA PHE A 491 12.83 -3.35 18.21
C PHE A 491 11.72 -2.31 18.43
N GLY A 492 11.79 -1.18 17.71
CA GLY A 492 10.75 -0.15 17.78
C GLY A 492 9.37 -0.68 17.42
N TYR A 493 9.28 -1.63 16.47
CA TYR A 493 8.02 -2.27 16.13
C TYR A 493 7.51 -3.17 17.26
N CYS A 494 8.38 -3.95 17.91
CA CYS A 494 8.02 -4.76 19.07
C CYS A 494 7.48 -3.89 20.21
N PHE A 495 8.11 -2.73 20.44
CA PHE A 495 7.67 -1.76 21.43
C PHE A 495 6.29 -1.19 21.08
N ASP A 496 6.06 -0.80 19.83
CA ASP A 496 4.75 -0.28 19.44
C ASP A 496 3.64 -1.34 19.54
N VAL A 497 3.93 -2.60 19.19
CA VAL A 497 2.97 -3.72 19.35
C VAL A 497 2.62 -3.92 20.82
N SER A 498 3.62 -3.89 21.71
CA SER A 498 3.37 -3.99 23.15
C SER A 498 2.55 -2.82 23.68
N ASN A 499 2.85 -1.60 23.26
CA ASN A 499 2.11 -0.42 23.71
C ASN A 499 0.64 -0.48 23.26
N ARG A 500 0.40 -0.89 22.02
CA ARG A 500 -0.96 -1.06 21.48
C ARG A 500 -1.73 -2.19 22.16
N ALA A 501 -1.06 -3.31 22.49
CA ALA A 501 -1.66 -4.41 23.23
C ALA A 501 -2.00 -4.02 24.68
N PHE A 502 -1.20 -3.14 25.29
CA PHE A 502 -1.45 -2.63 26.64
C PHE A 502 -2.73 -1.77 26.71
N PHE A 503 -3.12 -1.08 25.65
CA PHE A 503 -4.25 -0.15 25.69
C PHE A 503 -5.61 -0.83 26.04
N PRO A 504 -6.05 -1.91 25.36
CA PRO A 504 -7.25 -2.64 25.79
C PRO A 504 -7.14 -3.22 27.20
N LEU A 505 -5.96 -3.72 27.58
CA LEU A 505 -5.71 -4.23 28.93
C LEU A 505 -5.89 -3.14 29.98
N TYR A 506 -5.37 -1.94 29.71
CA TYR A 506 -5.55 -0.74 30.52
C TYR A 506 -7.05 -0.44 30.71
N LEU A 507 -7.84 -0.40 29.63
CA LEU A 507 -9.26 -0.13 29.75
C LEU A 507 -9.99 -1.14 30.63
N HIS A 508 -9.66 -2.43 30.53
CA HIS A 508 -10.31 -3.46 31.34
C HIS A 508 -9.89 -3.38 32.81
N LEU A 509 -8.59 -3.37 33.09
CA LEU A 509 -8.07 -3.56 34.45
C LEU A 509 -7.91 -2.27 35.26
N TYR A 510 -7.86 -1.11 34.59
CA TYR A 510 -7.64 0.18 35.26
C TYR A 510 -8.88 1.06 35.20
N VAL A 511 -9.68 1.00 34.13
CA VAL A 511 -10.88 1.84 33.98
C VAL A 511 -12.15 1.07 34.33
N ILE A 512 -12.47 0.00 33.61
CA ILE A 512 -13.69 -0.78 33.83
C ILE A 512 -13.67 -1.43 35.21
N GLN A 513 -12.53 -2.00 35.61
CA GLN A 513 -12.37 -2.56 36.96
C GLN A 513 -12.71 -1.52 38.03
N PHE A 514 -12.14 -0.32 37.93
CA PHE A 514 -12.38 0.76 38.89
C PHE A 514 -13.87 1.07 39.05
N LEU A 515 -14.60 1.19 37.93
CA LEU A 515 -16.04 1.45 37.93
C LEU A 515 -16.84 0.28 38.52
N LEU A 516 -16.38 -0.95 38.34
CA LEU A 516 -17.04 -2.16 38.82
C LEU A 516 -16.61 -2.57 40.24
N LEU A 517 -15.61 -1.93 40.85
CA LEU A 517 -15.08 -2.30 42.16
C LEU A 517 -16.15 -2.49 43.24
N PRO A 518 -17.14 -1.58 43.42
CA PRO A 518 -18.18 -1.75 44.46
C PRO A 518 -19.02 -3.02 44.30
N LEU A 519 -19.09 -3.56 43.08
CA LEU A 519 -19.72 -4.84 42.78
C LEU A 519 -18.75 -6.00 42.96
N LEU A 520 -17.51 -5.85 42.48
CA LEU A 520 -16.50 -6.91 42.43
C LEU A 520 -15.89 -7.26 43.81
N THR A 521 -15.88 -6.33 44.76
CA THR A 521 -15.32 -6.53 46.12
C THR A 521 -16.37 -6.84 47.18
N ARG A 522 -17.62 -7.15 46.78
CA ARG A 522 -18.67 -7.55 47.74
C ARG A 522 -18.26 -8.83 48.48
N ASN A 523 -18.37 -8.78 49.82
CA ASN A 523 -18.12 -9.90 50.71
C ASN A 523 -19.44 -10.41 51.32
N PRO A 524 -19.70 -11.73 51.32
CA PRO A 524 -18.86 -12.80 50.74
C PRO A 524 -18.88 -12.80 49.20
N PRO A 525 -17.79 -13.24 48.54
CA PRO A 525 -17.79 -13.39 47.09
C PRO A 525 -18.84 -14.44 46.70
N ASN A 526 -19.67 -14.11 45.72
CA ASN A 526 -20.66 -15.04 45.17
C ASN A 526 -20.22 -15.47 43.76
N PHE A 527 -20.96 -16.40 43.16
CA PHE A 527 -20.65 -16.87 41.81
C PHE A 527 -20.60 -15.71 40.80
N LEU A 528 -21.51 -14.73 40.91
CA LEU A 528 -21.56 -13.59 40.00
C LEU A 528 -20.32 -12.69 40.11
N THR A 529 -19.83 -12.39 41.32
CA THR A 529 -18.62 -11.56 41.49
C THR A 529 -17.37 -12.29 41.02
N THR A 530 -17.32 -13.61 41.22
CA THR A 530 -16.24 -14.48 40.72
C THR A 530 -16.25 -14.56 39.20
N PHE A 531 -17.43 -14.76 38.61
CA PHE A 531 -17.62 -14.76 37.16
C PHE A 531 -17.22 -13.43 36.53
N LEU A 532 -17.74 -12.31 37.04
CA LEU A 532 -17.45 -10.98 36.49
C LEU A 532 -15.98 -10.60 36.65
N GLY A 533 -15.40 -10.82 37.84
CA GLY A 533 -14.00 -10.51 38.12
C GLY A 533 -13.05 -11.32 37.24
N ASN A 534 -13.23 -12.64 37.18
CA ASN A 534 -12.34 -13.50 36.41
C ASN A 534 -12.53 -13.28 34.89
N THR A 535 -13.76 -13.00 34.43
CA THR A 535 -14.04 -12.67 33.02
C THR A 535 -13.41 -11.34 32.62
N LEU A 536 -13.35 -10.36 33.52
CA LEU A 536 -12.67 -9.09 33.25
C LEU A 536 -11.16 -9.29 33.01
N TYR A 537 -10.50 -10.07 33.86
CA TYR A 537 -9.09 -10.42 33.70
C TYR A 537 -8.84 -11.30 32.47
N LEU A 538 -9.71 -12.28 32.21
CA LEU A 538 -9.64 -13.08 30.99
C LEU A 538 -9.74 -12.17 29.76
N SER A 539 -10.76 -11.31 29.69
CA SER A 539 -10.96 -10.38 28.56
C SER A 539 -9.74 -9.51 28.33
N ALA A 540 -9.16 -8.92 29.39
CA ALA A 540 -7.96 -8.11 29.30
C ALA A 540 -6.77 -8.86 28.66
N LEU A 541 -6.52 -10.09 29.12
CA LEU A 541 -5.41 -10.91 28.63
C LEU A 541 -5.67 -11.51 27.24
N LEU A 542 -6.92 -11.81 26.91
CA LEU A 542 -7.33 -12.23 25.56
C LEU A 542 -7.11 -11.11 24.55
N TYR A 543 -7.55 -9.89 24.86
CA TYR A 543 -7.29 -8.73 24.01
C TYR A 543 -5.80 -8.46 23.86
N TYR A 544 -5.04 -8.50 24.96
CA TYR A 544 -3.59 -8.33 24.91
C TYR A 544 -2.96 -9.35 23.93
N THR A 545 -3.25 -10.64 24.11
CA THR A 545 -2.74 -11.73 23.26
C THR A 545 -3.17 -11.58 21.81
N TYR A 546 -4.43 -11.21 21.57
CA TYR A 546 -4.97 -11.03 20.22
C TYR A 546 -4.35 -9.85 19.47
N ILE A 547 -4.15 -8.71 20.14
CA ILE A 547 -3.49 -7.54 19.55
C ILE A 547 -2.01 -7.84 19.26
N THR A 548 -1.31 -8.53 20.18
CA THR A 548 0.06 -9.00 19.96
C THR A 548 0.13 -9.92 18.73
N PHE A 549 -0.80 -10.88 18.63
CA PHE A 549 -0.92 -11.74 17.46
C PHE A 549 -1.15 -10.94 16.17
N LEU A 550 -2.10 -10.00 16.15
CA LEU A 550 -2.39 -9.18 14.97
C LEU A 550 -1.19 -8.33 14.54
N GLY A 551 -0.41 -7.83 15.49
CA GLY A 551 0.85 -7.13 15.23
C GLY A 551 1.83 -8.00 14.48
N TYR A 552 2.25 -9.12 15.06
CA TYR A 552 3.25 -9.97 14.41
C TYR A 552 2.73 -10.68 13.16
N ASN A 553 1.44 -10.97 13.06
CA ASN A 553 0.81 -11.50 11.83
C ASN A 553 0.81 -10.48 10.68
N ALA A 554 1.04 -9.19 10.93
CA ALA A 554 1.19 -8.20 9.86
C ALA A 554 2.57 -8.26 9.17
N LEU A 555 3.54 -8.96 9.76
CA LEU A 555 4.88 -9.14 9.21
C LEU A 555 4.89 -10.35 8.25
N PRO A 556 5.11 -10.15 6.94
CA PRO A 556 4.96 -11.20 5.93
C PRO A 556 6.05 -12.28 6.01
N PHE A 557 7.18 -11.97 6.62
CA PHE A 557 8.32 -12.88 6.80
C PHE A 557 8.22 -13.77 8.05
N LEU A 558 7.17 -13.62 8.86
CA LEU A 558 6.91 -14.52 10.00
C LEU A 558 5.91 -15.62 9.61
N HIS A 559 6.26 -16.86 9.91
CA HIS A 559 5.47 -18.05 9.61
C HIS A 559 4.76 -18.56 10.87
N ASN A 560 3.57 -19.17 10.71
CA ASN A 560 2.84 -19.84 11.79
C ASN A 560 2.61 -18.96 13.05
N THR A 561 2.37 -17.66 12.85
CA THR A 561 2.14 -16.70 13.94
C THR A 561 0.88 -17.00 14.74
N GLU A 562 0.00 -17.88 14.27
CA GLU A 562 -1.17 -18.39 14.98
C GLU A 562 -0.82 -19.02 16.33
N LEU A 563 0.39 -19.55 16.49
CA LEU A 563 0.83 -20.10 17.78
C LEU A 563 0.92 -19.02 18.87
N LEU A 564 1.02 -17.73 18.50
CA LEU A 564 0.90 -16.62 19.45
C LEU A 564 -0.50 -16.54 20.09
N LEU A 565 -1.50 -17.23 19.55
CA LEU A 565 -2.83 -17.35 20.16
C LEU A 565 -2.92 -18.50 21.18
N LEU A 566 -1.93 -19.38 21.31
CA LEU A 566 -1.96 -20.49 22.29
C LEU A 566 -2.23 -20.05 23.74
N PRO A 567 -1.71 -18.91 24.22
CA PRO A 567 -2.04 -18.42 25.56
C PRO A 567 -3.54 -18.22 25.79
N ILE A 568 -4.32 -17.89 24.75
CA ILE A 568 -5.79 -17.75 24.86
C ILE A 568 -6.44 -19.05 25.35
N LEU A 569 -6.00 -20.19 24.82
CA LEU A 569 -6.53 -21.49 25.22
C LEU A 569 -6.21 -21.78 26.69
N VAL A 570 -4.95 -21.58 27.08
CA VAL A 570 -4.49 -21.80 28.47
C VAL A 570 -5.26 -20.89 29.43
N LEU A 571 -5.39 -19.60 29.10
CA LEU A 571 -6.14 -18.63 29.90
C LEU A 571 -7.62 -18.99 30.02
N SER A 572 -8.24 -19.48 28.94
CA SER A 572 -9.66 -19.91 28.96
C SER A 572 -9.87 -21.13 29.87
N ILE A 573 -8.91 -22.08 29.86
CA ILE A 573 -8.93 -23.24 30.76
C ILE A 573 -8.76 -22.78 32.21
N LEU A 574 -7.76 -21.93 32.49
CA LEU A 574 -7.52 -21.39 33.83
C LEU A 574 -8.74 -20.61 34.35
N TRP A 575 -9.39 -19.84 33.50
CA TRP A 575 -10.64 -19.16 33.82
C TRP A 575 -11.74 -20.16 34.18
N LEU A 576 -11.96 -21.21 33.38
CA LEU A 576 -12.98 -22.22 33.68
C LEU A 576 -12.70 -22.94 35.01
N VAL A 577 -11.45 -23.34 35.25
CA VAL A 577 -11.01 -23.96 36.51
C VAL A 577 -11.24 -23.01 37.68
N SER A 578 -10.94 -21.72 37.53
CA SER A 578 -11.15 -20.72 38.58
C SER A 578 -12.63 -20.58 38.96
N LEU A 579 -13.54 -20.69 37.99
CA LEU A 579 -14.98 -20.63 38.26
C LEU A 579 -15.47 -21.87 39.02
N ILE A 580 -15.00 -23.05 38.63
CA ILE A 580 -15.36 -24.32 39.28
C ILE A 580 -14.82 -24.37 40.72
N ALA A 581 -13.58 -23.91 40.92
CA ALA A 581 -12.95 -23.84 42.22
C ALA A 581 -13.48 -22.70 43.11
N GLY A 582 -14.33 -21.82 42.58
CA GLY A 582 -14.80 -20.62 43.28
C GLY A 582 -13.68 -19.62 43.59
N TRP A 583 -12.57 -19.66 42.85
CA TRP A 583 -11.41 -18.82 43.08
C TRP A 583 -11.55 -17.46 42.39
N ASN A 584 -11.60 -16.38 43.16
CA ASN A 584 -11.78 -15.01 42.65
C ASN A 584 -10.45 -14.25 42.56
N VAL A 585 -10.06 -13.86 41.34
CA VAL A 585 -8.77 -13.18 41.06
C VAL A 585 -8.65 -11.84 41.77
N ILE A 586 -9.75 -11.12 41.96
CA ILE A 586 -9.74 -9.78 42.56
C ILE A 586 -9.56 -9.85 44.07
N THR A 587 -10.34 -10.69 44.76
CA THR A 587 -10.31 -10.78 46.23
C THR A 587 -9.24 -11.76 46.70
N GLN A 588 -9.32 -13.04 46.31
CA GLN A 588 -8.39 -14.08 46.76
C GLN A 588 -7.06 -14.02 46.00
N GLY A 589 -7.09 -13.67 44.71
CA GLY A 589 -5.88 -13.45 43.91
C GLY A 589 -5.21 -12.09 44.15
N ARG A 590 -5.80 -11.24 45.01
CA ARG A 590 -5.31 -9.90 45.36
C ARG A 590 -5.03 -9.04 44.12
N GLY A 591 -5.79 -9.23 43.04
CA GLY A 591 -5.54 -8.59 41.74
C GLY A 591 -5.57 -7.07 41.80
N VAL A 592 -6.37 -6.49 42.70
CA VAL A 592 -6.43 -5.03 42.93
C VAL A 592 -5.23 -4.56 43.75
N GLU A 593 -4.84 -5.28 44.81
CA GLU A 593 -3.65 -4.92 45.59
C GLU A 593 -2.36 -4.98 44.74
N GLY A 594 -2.32 -5.91 43.78
CA GLY A 594 -1.29 -6.00 42.77
C GLY A 594 -1.17 -4.75 41.88
N LEU A 595 -2.19 -3.88 41.80
CA LEU A 595 -2.06 -2.59 41.13
C LEU A 595 -1.31 -1.57 41.97
N PHE A 596 -1.33 -1.68 43.30
CA PHE A 596 -0.70 -0.69 44.18
C PHE A 596 0.76 -1.01 44.45
N TRP A 597 1.25 -2.24 44.26
CA TRP A 597 2.66 -2.64 44.51
C TRP A 597 3.24 -2.05 45.82
N GLY A 598 2.48 -2.12 46.92
CA GLY A 598 2.90 -1.62 48.23
C GLY A 598 2.86 -0.09 48.39
N VAL A 599 1.94 0.58 47.68
CA VAL A 599 1.59 2.01 47.82
C VAL A 599 0.39 2.23 48.73
#